data_AF-A0ABD0NT89-F1
#
_entry.id   AF-A0ABD0NT89-F1
#
_cell.length_a   1.000
_cell.length_b   1.000
_cell.length_c   1.000
_cell.angle_alpha   90.00
_cell.angle_beta   90.00
_cell.angle_gamma   90.00
#
_symmetry.space_group_name_H-M   'P 1'
#
loop_
_entity.id
_entity.type
_entity.pdbx_description
1 polymer ?
#
loop_
_entity_poly.entity_id
_entity_poly.type
_entity_poly.pdbx_seq_one_letter_code
_entity_poly.pdbx_strand_id
1 'polypeptide(L)'
;PLEGPLKEELERALARAETFTQEYNNLLKRFEDEMFNTSSVLDLFNRQFGWVSSLANHTKNDDGFFKIQAVGSDNAENPSDTKVSVRLFDGPDMSFTVPGDIPWSDPKFSEVVAQGALDRYKQNTV
;
A
#
# COMPACT_ATOMS: atom_id res chain seq x y z
N PRO A 1 21.60 60.35 -13.96
CA PRO A 1 22.02 59.11 -14.65
C PRO A 1 23.24 58.51 -13.93
N LEU A 2 23.21 57.21 -13.59
CA LEU A 2 24.41 56.53 -13.09
C LEU A 2 25.35 56.37 -14.30
N GLU A 3 26.47 57.07 -14.30
CA GLU A 3 27.46 57.04 -15.38
C GLU A 3 28.80 56.53 -14.88
N GLY A 4 29.51 55.81 -15.75
CA GLY A 4 30.85 55.28 -15.47
C GLY A 4 30.86 53.97 -14.68
N PRO A 5 31.90 53.70 -13.87
CA PRO A 5 32.24 52.37 -13.35
C PRO A 5 31.19 51.75 -12.42
N LEU A 6 30.39 52.55 -11.72
CA LEU A 6 29.29 52.05 -10.88
C LEU A 6 28.17 51.38 -11.71
N LYS A 7 27.90 51.89 -12.92
CA LYS A 7 26.88 51.32 -13.80
C LYS A 7 27.32 49.93 -14.28
N GLU A 8 28.58 49.80 -14.68
CA GLU A 8 29.16 48.52 -15.11
C GLU A 8 29.22 47.49 -13.97
N GLU A 9 29.47 47.93 -12.73
CA GLU A 9 29.43 47.06 -11.57
C GLU A 9 28.01 46.58 -11.25
N LEU A 10 27.02 47.48 -11.31
CA LEU A 10 25.61 47.13 -11.15
C LEU A 10 25.13 46.15 -12.21
N GLU A 11 25.44 46.39 -13.49
CA GLU A 11 25.06 45.51 -14.60
C GLU A 11 25.71 44.12 -14.46
N ARG A 12 26.98 44.05 -14.04
CA ARG A 12 27.65 42.77 -13.75
C ARG A 12 27.04 42.04 -12.56
N ALA A 13 26.66 42.77 -11.50
CA ALA A 13 26.01 42.20 -10.33
C ALA A 13 24.62 41.65 -10.70
N LEU A 14 23.85 42.36 -11.51
CA LEU A 14 22.55 41.93 -12.01
C LEU A 14 22.65 40.70 -12.91
N ALA A 15 23.56 40.69 -13.88
CA ALA A 15 23.78 39.53 -14.74
C ALA A 15 24.18 38.27 -13.93
N ARG A 16 24.97 38.46 -12.87
CA ARG A 16 25.33 37.37 -11.95
C ARG A 16 24.13 36.92 -11.12
N ALA A 17 23.30 37.84 -10.63
CA ALA A 17 22.08 37.51 -9.91
C ALA A 17 21.06 36.77 -10.79
N GLU A 18 20.90 37.16 -12.05
CA GLU A 18 20.08 36.45 -13.04
C GLU A 18 20.61 35.05 -13.29
N THR A 19 21.92 34.90 -13.48
CA THR A 19 22.56 33.57 -13.65
C THR A 19 22.27 32.68 -12.44
N PHE A 20 22.46 33.19 -11.22
CA PHE A 20 22.15 32.43 -10.01
C PHE A 20 20.66 32.07 -9.89
N THR A 21 19.77 32.97 -10.29
CA THR A 21 18.33 32.71 -10.30
C THR A 21 17.98 31.57 -11.26
N GLN A 22 18.59 31.55 -12.45
CA GLN A 22 18.41 30.49 -13.43
C GLN A 22 18.93 29.13 -12.91
N GLU A 23 20.13 29.11 -12.33
CA GLU A 23 20.71 27.89 -11.74
C GLU A 23 19.86 27.35 -10.59
N TYR A 24 19.38 28.23 -9.70
CA TYR A 24 18.50 27.84 -8.60
C TYR A 24 17.18 27.24 -9.11
N ASN A 25 16.53 27.88 -10.09
CA ASN A 25 15.29 27.38 -10.67
C ASN A 25 15.48 26.01 -11.35
N ASN A 26 16.61 25.81 -12.04
CA ASN A 26 16.95 24.52 -12.64
C ASN A 26 17.16 23.43 -11.59
N LEU A 27 17.83 23.76 -10.48
CA LEU A 27 18.02 22.82 -9.37
C LEU A 27 16.69 22.46 -8.71
N LEU A 28 15.84 23.45 -8.43
CA LEU A 28 14.53 23.24 -7.83
C LEU A 28 13.66 22.32 -8.70
N LYS A 29 13.62 22.57 -10.01
CA LYS A 29 12.87 21.75 -10.95
C LYS A 29 13.33 20.29 -10.95
N ARG A 30 14.65 20.05 -10.97
CA ARG A 30 15.20 18.68 -10.89
C ARG A 30 14.82 17.99 -9.59
N PHE A 31 14.88 18.72 -8.48
CA PHE A 31 14.50 18.20 -7.17
C PHE A 31 13.00 17.84 -7.12
N GLU A 32 12.12 18.69 -7.66
CA GLU A 32 10.69 18.41 -7.77
C GLU A 32 10.42 17.16 -8.61
N ASP A 33 11.09 17.02 -9.77
CA ASP A 33 10.99 15.85 -10.64
C ASP A 33 11.45 14.56 -9.92
N GLU A 34 12.57 14.63 -9.20
CA GLU A 34 13.12 13.49 -8.44
C GLU A 34 12.20 13.08 -7.28
N MET A 35 11.65 14.06 -6.54
CA MET A 35 10.68 13.80 -5.48
C MET A 35 9.38 13.20 -6.03
N PHE A 36 8.86 13.71 -7.15
CA PHE A 36 7.65 13.17 -7.77
C PHE A 36 7.83 11.71 -8.19
N ASN A 37 8.97 11.40 -8.82
CA ASN A 37 9.34 10.04 -9.17
C ASN A 37 9.47 9.15 -7.92
N THR A 38 10.11 9.65 -6.87
CA THR A 38 10.28 8.93 -5.59
C THR A 38 8.93 8.66 -4.92
N SER A 39 8.03 9.64 -4.88
CA SER A 39 6.68 9.47 -4.33
C SER A 39 5.89 8.40 -5.09
N SER A 40 6.05 8.32 -6.41
CA SER A 40 5.40 7.30 -7.24
C SER A 40 5.94 5.90 -6.95
N VAL A 41 7.26 5.78 -6.71
CA VAL A 41 7.88 4.52 -6.29
C VAL A 41 7.43 4.10 -4.90
N LEU A 42 7.35 5.03 -3.95
CA LEU A 42 6.84 4.76 -2.60
C LEU A 42 5.37 4.33 -2.62
N ASP A 43 4.53 4.97 -3.43
CA ASP A 43 3.12 4.57 -3.62
C ASP A 43 3.01 3.16 -4.22
N LEU A 44 3.84 2.84 -5.22
CA LEU A 44 3.92 1.48 -5.79
C LEU A 44 4.27 0.44 -4.73
N PHE A 45 5.29 0.71 -3.90
CA PHE A 45 5.69 -0.20 -2.84
C PHE A 45 4.60 -0.35 -1.78
N ASN A 46 3.93 0.73 -1.40
CA ASN A 46 2.82 0.68 -0.45
C ASN A 46 1.65 -0.17 -0.99
N ARG A 47 1.29 -0.03 -2.27
CA ARG A 47 0.24 -0.86 -2.88
C ARG A 47 0.61 -2.34 -2.96
N GLN A 48 1.87 -2.66 -3.22
CA GLN A 48 2.32 -4.05 -3.36
C GLN A 48 2.56 -4.73 -2.01
N PHE A 49 3.10 -3.99 -1.02
CA PHE A 49 3.65 -4.57 0.21
C PHE A 49 3.14 -3.93 1.50
N GLY A 50 2.27 -2.91 1.43
CA GLY A 50 1.72 -2.23 2.61
C GLY A 50 1.02 -3.19 3.57
N TRP A 51 0.33 -4.20 3.04
CA TRP A 51 -0.29 -5.27 3.84
C TRP A 51 0.73 -6.09 4.67
N VAL A 52 1.96 -6.26 4.17
CA VAL A 52 3.05 -6.95 4.89
C VAL A 52 3.58 -6.07 6.02
N SER A 53 3.66 -4.76 5.82
CA SER A 53 4.09 -3.83 6.87
C SER A 53 3.06 -3.74 8.01
N SER A 54 1.77 -3.76 7.69
CA SER A 54 0.69 -3.84 8.69
C SER A 54 0.78 -5.12 9.52
N LEU A 55 1.25 -6.23 8.93
CA LEU A 55 1.43 -7.51 9.60
C LEU A 55 2.35 -7.43 10.83
N ALA A 56 3.41 -6.63 10.77
CA ALA A 56 4.43 -6.55 11.83
C ALA A 56 3.88 -6.01 13.16
N ASN A 57 2.78 -5.24 13.14
CA ASN A 57 2.12 -4.80 14.36
C ASN A 57 1.25 -5.90 14.98
N HIS A 58 0.68 -6.75 14.12
CA HIS A 58 -0.29 -7.78 14.44
C HIS A 58 0.37 -9.10 14.91
N THR A 59 1.62 -9.36 14.53
CA THR A 59 2.38 -10.55 14.93
C THR A 59 3.09 -10.44 16.29
N LYS A 60 2.84 -9.39 17.07
CA LYS A 60 3.50 -9.20 18.39
C LYS A 60 2.95 -10.12 19.49
N ASN A 61 1.79 -10.73 19.28
CA ASN A 61 1.15 -11.62 20.24
C ASN A 61 1.12 -13.05 19.68
N ASP A 62 1.52 -14.04 20.49
CA ASP A 62 1.62 -15.45 20.09
C ASP A 62 0.28 -16.10 19.71
N ASP A 63 -0.86 -15.48 20.05
CA ASP A 63 -2.20 -16.01 19.81
C ASP A 63 -2.76 -15.74 18.41
N GLY A 64 -2.04 -15.03 17.55
CA GLY A 64 -2.64 -14.34 16.41
C GLY A 64 -2.04 -14.72 15.07
N PHE A 65 -1.90 -15.98 14.66
CA PHE A 65 -1.39 -16.26 13.30
C PHE A 65 -2.50 -16.40 12.25
N PHE A 66 -3.52 -17.24 12.51
CA PHE A 66 -4.73 -17.39 11.69
C PHE A 66 -5.73 -18.25 12.46
N LYS A 67 -6.99 -17.79 12.59
CA LYS A 67 -8.04 -18.51 13.33
C LYS A 67 -9.31 -18.60 12.49
N ILE A 68 -9.76 -19.82 12.24
CA ILE A 68 -11.10 -20.08 11.69
C ILE A 68 -12.06 -20.17 12.87
N GLN A 69 -13.09 -19.32 12.89
CA GLN A 69 -14.00 -19.23 14.04
C GLN A 69 -15.31 -19.98 13.84
N ALA A 70 -15.88 -19.91 12.65
CA ALA A 70 -17.14 -20.58 12.36
C ALA A 70 -17.18 -21.01 10.89
N VAL A 71 -17.56 -22.26 10.66
CA VAL A 71 -17.89 -22.81 9.34
C VAL A 71 -19.35 -23.25 9.42
N GLY A 72 -20.20 -22.70 8.57
CA GLY A 72 -21.61 -23.06 8.48
C GLY A 72 -22.00 -23.36 7.04
N SER A 73 -22.65 -24.50 6.80
CA SER A 73 -23.35 -24.77 5.55
C SER A 73 -24.85 -24.55 5.76
N ASP A 74 -25.51 -23.91 4.80
CA ASP A 74 -26.95 -23.64 4.87
C ASP A 74 -27.83 -24.84 4.45
N ASN A 75 -27.28 -25.99 4.03
CA ASN A 75 -28.06 -27.24 3.92
C ASN A 75 -27.18 -28.49 3.79
N ALA A 76 -27.65 -29.61 4.34
CA ALA A 76 -26.97 -30.90 4.35
C ALA A 76 -27.24 -31.78 3.11
N GLU A 77 -28.13 -31.36 2.20
CA GLU A 77 -28.63 -32.20 1.10
C GLU A 77 -28.25 -31.73 -0.32
N ASN A 78 -27.60 -30.57 -0.48
CA ASN A 78 -27.07 -30.08 -1.77
C ASN A 78 -25.67 -29.48 -1.56
N PRO A 79 -24.84 -29.31 -2.60
CA PRO A 79 -23.63 -28.51 -2.53
C PRO A 79 -24.01 -27.02 -2.41
N SER A 80 -24.63 -26.65 -1.28
CA SER A 80 -24.87 -25.26 -0.94
C SER A 80 -23.55 -24.65 -0.48
N ASP A 81 -23.29 -23.48 -1.01
CA ASP A 81 -22.29 -22.52 -0.56
C ASP A 81 -22.04 -22.57 0.96
N THR A 82 -20.77 -22.72 1.34
CA THR A 82 -20.34 -22.74 2.74
C THR A 82 -19.98 -21.33 3.20
N LYS A 83 -20.64 -20.83 4.23
CA LYS A 83 -20.28 -19.57 4.88
C LYS A 83 -19.17 -19.80 5.89
N VAL A 84 -18.07 -19.07 5.73
CA VAL A 84 -16.90 -19.16 6.60
C VAL A 84 -16.66 -17.81 7.25
N SER A 85 -16.47 -17.82 8.56
CA SER A 85 -16.00 -16.67 9.34
C SER A 85 -14.58 -16.97 9.84
N VAL A 86 -13.65 -16.12 9.41
CA VAL A 86 -12.23 -16.21 9.77
C VAL A 86 -11.76 -14.92 10.42
N ARG A 87 -10.69 -15.05 11.21
CA ARG A 87 -9.91 -13.93 11.73
C ARG A 87 -8.46 -14.17 11.41
N LEU A 88 -7.86 -13.19 10.74
CA LEU A 88 -6.45 -13.19 10.42
C LEU A 88 -5.75 -12.28 11.44
N PHE A 89 -4.82 -12.85 12.20
CA PHE A 89 -4.17 -12.22 13.36
C PHE A 89 -5.15 -11.68 14.43
N ASP A 90 -4.91 -10.48 14.93
CA ASP A 90 -5.76 -9.66 15.82
C ASP A 90 -6.67 -8.69 15.05
N GLY A 91 -6.82 -8.90 13.73
CA GLY A 91 -7.73 -8.14 12.88
C GLY A 91 -9.22 -8.41 13.17
N PRO A 92 -10.13 -7.64 12.54
CA PRO A 92 -11.57 -7.85 12.65
C PRO A 92 -12.00 -9.18 12.02
N ASP A 93 -13.13 -9.70 12.50
CA ASP A 93 -13.75 -10.89 11.93
C ASP A 93 -14.26 -10.60 10.51
N MET A 94 -14.07 -11.57 9.62
CA MET A 94 -14.38 -11.42 8.22
C MET A 94 -15.07 -12.69 7.70
N SER A 95 -16.18 -12.48 7.01
CA SER A 95 -17.05 -13.54 6.52
C SER A 95 -17.13 -13.52 5.00
N PHE A 96 -17.00 -14.70 4.40
CA PHE A 96 -17.19 -14.91 2.97
C PHE A 96 -17.69 -16.33 2.70
N THR A 97 -18.05 -16.57 1.45
CA THR A 97 -18.67 -17.81 1.01
C THR A 97 -17.69 -18.60 0.16
N VAL A 98 -17.57 -19.90 0.44
CA VAL A 98 -16.83 -20.87 -0.37
C VAL A 98 -17.85 -21.66 -1.18
N PRO A 99 -17.65 -21.79 -2.50
CA PRO A 99 -18.51 -22.61 -3.35
C PRO A 99 -18.73 -24.03 -2.80
N GLY A 100 -19.97 -24.50 -2.81
CA GLY A 100 -20.36 -25.80 -2.22
C GLY A 100 -19.85 -27.03 -2.98
N ASP A 101 -19.27 -26.85 -4.17
CA ASP A 101 -18.59 -27.91 -4.94
C ASP A 101 -17.24 -28.32 -4.32
N ILE A 102 -16.76 -27.61 -3.31
CA ILE A 102 -15.54 -27.93 -2.56
C ILE A 102 -15.93 -28.49 -1.18
N PRO A 103 -15.84 -29.82 -0.96
CA PRO A 103 -16.14 -30.43 0.33
C PRO A 103 -15.16 -30.00 1.41
N TRP A 104 -15.61 -29.89 2.67
CA TRP A 104 -14.74 -29.50 3.80
C TRP A 104 -13.61 -30.51 4.08
N SER A 105 -13.80 -31.76 3.65
CA SER A 105 -12.79 -32.82 3.76
C SER A 105 -11.69 -32.71 2.68
N ASP A 106 -11.91 -31.92 1.63
CA ASP A 106 -10.92 -31.69 0.59
C ASP A 106 -9.89 -30.65 1.09
N PRO A 107 -8.57 -30.96 1.04
CA PRO A 107 -7.52 -29.97 1.32
C PRO A 107 -7.66 -28.66 0.54
N LYS A 108 -8.29 -28.67 -0.64
CA LYS A 108 -8.57 -27.45 -1.42
C LYS A 108 -9.48 -26.48 -0.68
N PHE A 109 -10.34 -26.96 0.22
CA PHE A 109 -11.20 -26.09 1.02
C PHE A 109 -10.37 -25.13 1.88
N SER A 110 -9.37 -25.65 2.59
CA SER A 110 -8.52 -24.82 3.45
C SER A 110 -7.66 -23.84 2.64
N GLU A 111 -7.21 -24.24 1.45
CA GLU A 111 -6.51 -23.35 0.51
C GLU A 111 -7.40 -22.19 0.05
N VAL A 112 -8.64 -22.47 -0.38
CA VAL A 112 -9.59 -21.45 -0.82
C VAL A 112 -9.97 -20.51 0.33
N VAL A 113 -10.16 -21.05 1.53
CA VAL A 113 -10.42 -20.25 2.73
C VAL A 113 -9.22 -19.35 3.06
N ALA A 114 -8.00 -19.89 3.04
CA ALA A 114 -6.79 -19.11 3.32
C ALA A 114 -6.58 -17.99 2.28
N GLN A 115 -6.80 -18.30 0.99
CA GLN A 115 -6.68 -17.34 -0.09
C GLN A 115 -7.74 -16.23 0.02
N GLY A 116 -9.01 -16.60 0.24
CA GLY A 116 -10.09 -15.65 0.44
C GLY A 116 -9.86 -14.75 1.67
N ALA A 117 -9.29 -15.30 2.74
CA ALA A 117 -8.90 -14.54 3.92
C ALA A 117 -7.79 -13.52 3.59
N LEU A 118 -6.76 -13.95 2.87
CA LEU A 118 -5.62 -13.09 2.50
C LEU A 118 -6.05 -11.96 1.57
N ASP A 119 -6.89 -12.23 0.57
CA ASP A 119 -7.32 -11.22 -0.40
C ASP A 119 -8.15 -10.11 0.24
N ARG A 120 -9.05 -10.48 1.15
CA ARG A 120 -9.81 -9.52 1.96
C ARG A 120 -8.94 -8.73 2.93
N TYR A 121 -7.91 -9.34 3.51
CA TYR A 121 -6.96 -8.63 4.35
C TYR A 121 -6.19 -7.56 3.57
N LYS A 122 -5.71 -7.90 2.35
CA LYS A 122 -5.05 -6.93 1.46
C LYS A 122 -5.96 -5.76 1.09
N GLN A 123 -7.26 -6.02 0.86
CA GLN A 123 -8.24 -4.96 0.57
C GLN A 123 -8.47 -4.01 1.75
N ASN A 124 -8.36 -4.50 2.99
CA ASN A 124 -8.62 -3.70 4.19
C ASN A 124 -7.37 -2.95 4.70
N THR A 125 -6.18 -3.26 4.18
CA THR A 125 -4.90 -2.71 4.65
C THR A 125 -4.21 -1.75 3.67
N VAL A 126 -4.70 -1.65 2.44
CA VAL A 126 -4.18 -0.78 1.37
C VAL A 126 -5.22 0.28 1.00
#